data_AF-A0A6L3V2N9-F1
#
_entry.id   AF-A0A6L3V2N9-F1
#
_cell.length_a   1.000
_cell.length_b   1.000
_cell.length_c   1.000
_cell.angle_alpha   90.00
_cell.angle_beta   90.00
_cell.angle_gamma   90.00
#
_symmetry.space_group_name_H-M   'P 1'
#
loop_
_entity.id
_entity.type
_entity.pdbx_description
1 polymer ?
#
loop_
_entity_poly.entity_id
_entity_poly.type
_entity_poly.pdbx_seq_one_letter_code
_entity_poly.pdbx_strand_id
1 'polypeptide(L)'
;MDWNRIKTIFILTFLVLDIYLMYEFFKLNDASQYEYSTEVPLEKRLKADEIEYVELPKNFIKDMYLSAEPIDFSNEVTESVEKTKLKGQKVQVNSSTVLNSVLDKPYELSEKYDKAEINSFVKNNVLYGDQYRYWKKEDNIITYYQQFKDKTFYQNSSAELTIYLNDENNIVSYVQTMLTNIEELSEEEKIIQPLKALETLYEKGSLKPKSKITKVELGYFNFVGEASTAQVLIPAWRFVINDKEDLYVHAFEGQIIELPTEEKTIVE
;
A
#
# COMPACT_ATOMS: atom_id res chain seq x y z
N MET A 1 -40.82 -25.89 44.08
CA MET A 1 -39.97 -26.04 42.88
C MET A 1 -38.56 -25.65 43.28
N ASP A 2 -37.61 -26.58 43.26
CA ASP A 2 -36.28 -26.41 43.83
C ASP A 2 -35.44 -25.43 42.99
N TRP A 3 -35.62 -24.15 43.24
CA TRP A 3 -34.96 -23.03 42.56
C TRP A 3 -33.43 -23.15 42.56
N ASN A 4 -32.84 -23.70 43.63
CA ASN A 4 -31.41 -23.98 43.70
C ASN A 4 -30.95 -25.12 42.76
N ARG A 5 -31.80 -26.12 42.50
CA ARG A 5 -31.45 -27.22 41.59
C ARG A 5 -31.44 -26.73 40.14
N ILE A 6 -32.41 -25.91 39.77
CA ILE A 6 -32.50 -25.31 38.42
C ILE A 6 -31.31 -24.39 38.17
N LYS A 7 -30.92 -23.55 39.15
CA LYS A 7 -29.71 -22.71 39.05
C LYS A 7 -28.44 -23.52 38.85
N THR A 8 -28.28 -24.61 39.60
CA THR A 8 -27.09 -25.47 39.52
C THR A 8 -26.99 -26.15 38.15
N ILE A 9 -28.11 -26.65 37.64
CA ILE A 9 -28.18 -27.24 36.29
C ILE A 9 -27.80 -26.19 35.25
N PHE A 10 -28.35 -24.97 35.32
CA PHE A 10 -28.08 -23.93 34.34
C PHE A 10 -26.59 -23.52 34.30
N ILE A 11 -25.96 -23.39 35.47
CA ILE A 11 -24.52 -23.09 35.58
C ILE A 11 -23.68 -24.22 34.97
N LEU A 12 -24.03 -25.47 35.24
CA LEU A 12 -23.34 -26.64 34.70
C LEU A 12 -23.46 -26.73 33.18
N THR A 13 -24.64 -26.47 32.62
CA THR A 13 -24.86 -26.49 31.17
C THR A 13 -24.06 -25.39 30.47
N PHE A 14 -24.00 -24.19 31.05
CA PHE A 14 -23.23 -23.08 30.50
C PHE A 14 -21.72 -23.37 30.54
N LEU A 15 -21.23 -23.95 31.64
CA LEU A 15 -19.83 -24.33 31.78
C LEU A 15 -19.39 -25.39 30.76
N VAL A 16 -20.25 -26.37 30.45
CA VAL A 16 -19.97 -27.37 29.40
C VAL A 16 -19.92 -26.71 28.01
N LEU A 17 -20.82 -25.76 27.75
CA LEU A 17 -20.81 -24.98 26.51
C LEU A 17 -19.55 -24.12 26.38
N ASP A 18 -19.13 -23.44 27.44
CA ASP A 18 -17.93 -22.61 27.46
C ASP A 18 -16.65 -23.45 27.22
N ILE A 19 -16.57 -24.65 27.80
CA ILE A 19 -15.45 -25.58 27.55
C ILE A 19 -15.46 -26.07 26.10
N TYR A 20 -16.64 -26.36 25.54
CA TYR A 20 -16.77 -26.75 24.14
C TYR A 20 -16.34 -25.62 23.20
N LEU A 21 -16.79 -24.38 23.46
CA LEU A 21 -16.38 -23.20 22.71
C LEU A 21 -14.88 -22.94 22.83
N MET A 22 -14.30 -23.10 24.02
CA MET A 22 -12.86 -22.98 24.23
C MET A 22 -12.08 -24.05 23.46
N TYR A 23 -12.56 -25.30 23.44
CA TYR A 23 -11.97 -26.37 22.63
C TYR A 23 -12.05 -26.07 21.13
N GLU A 24 -13.21 -25.59 20.65
CA GLU A 24 -13.39 -25.22 19.24
C GLU A 24 -12.53 -24.01 18.86
N PHE A 25 -12.38 -23.03 19.74
CA PHE A 25 -11.48 -21.89 19.57
C PHE A 25 -10.01 -22.32 19.47
N PHE A 26 -9.54 -23.18 20.38
CA PHE A 26 -8.17 -23.72 20.31
C PHE A 26 -7.97 -24.58 19.06
N LYS A 27 -8.97 -25.38 18.66
CA LYS A 27 -8.92 -26.19 17.43
C LYS A 27 -8.84 -25.32 16.17
N LEU A 28 -9.61 -24.23 16.10
CA LEU A 28 -9.54 -23.27 14.97
C LEU A 28 -8.18 -22.56 14.94
N ASN A 29 -7.63 -22.21 16.11
CA ASN A 29 -6.32 -21.60 16.21
C ASN A 29 -5.17 -22.57 15.82
N ASP A 30 -5.26 -23.85 16.19
CA ASP A 30 -4.29 -24.89 15.81
C ASP A 30 -4.44 -25.39 14.37
N ALA A 31 -5.67 -25.46 13.84
CA ALA A 31 -5.93 -25.85 12.45
C ALA A 31 -5.32 -24.85 11.44
N SER A 32 -5.07 -23.61 11.85
CA SER A 32 -4.35 -22.62 11.04
C SER A 32 -2.84 -22.88 10.93
N GLN A 33 -2.28 -23.78 11.74
CA GLN A 33 -0.83 -23.95 11.87
C GLN A 33 -0.30 -25.31 11.40
N TYR A 34 -1.13 -26.35 11.27
CA TYR A 34 -0.66 -27.68 10.87
C TYR A 34 -1.72 -28.52 10.14
N GLU A 35 -2.18 -28.08 8.97
CA GLU A 35 -2.54 -29.07 7.94
C GLU A 35 -1.23 -29.60 7.33
N TYR A 36 -0.84 -30.82 7.69
CA TYR A 36 0.07 -31.60 6.87
C TYR A 36 -0.65 -31.90 5.54
N SER A 37 -0.62 -30.93 4.64
CA SER A 37 -1.15 -31.12 3.29
C SER A 37 -0.29 -32.17 2.59
N THR A 38 -0.94 -33.18 2.03
CA THR A 38 -0.33 -34.12 1.08
C THR A 38 -0.02 -33.44 -0.26
N GLU A 39 -0.32 -32.16 -0.38
CA GLU A 39 0.01 -31.34 -1.54
C GLU A 39 1.51 -31.15 -1.69
N VAL A 40 1.92 -31.11 -2.96
CA VAL A 40 3.26 -30.74 -3.36
C VAL A 40 3.54 -29.33 -2.83
N PRO A 41 4.62 -29.10 -2.04
CA PRO A 41 4.99 -27.79 -1.54
C PRO A 41 4.98 -26.74 -2.66
N LEU A 42 4.51 -25.53 -2.37
CA LEU A 42 4.39 -24.45 -3.35
C LEU A 42 5.68 -24.27 -4.15
N GLU A 43 6.84 -24.32 -3.50
CA GLU A 43 8.15 -24.13 -4.13
C GLU A 43 8.41 -25.16 -5.23
N LYS A 44 7.93 -26.40 -5.05
CA LYS A 44 8.03 -27.44 -6.07
C LYS A 44 7.07 -27.19 -7.23
N ARG A 45 5.86 -26.69 -6.94
CA ARG A 45 4.87 -26.31 -7.97
C ARG A 45 5.37 -25.13 -8.81
N LEU A 46 5.84 -24.05 -8.17
CA LEU A 46 6.46 -22.91 -8.82
C LEU A 46 7.65 -23.32 -9.69
N LYS A 47 8.52 -24.21 -9.18
CA LYS A 47 9.66 -24.72 -9.95
C LYS A 47 9.24 -25.54 -11.17
N ALA A 48 8.15 -26.31 -11.08
CA ALA A 48 7.63 -27.08 -12.22
C ALA A 48 7.14 -26.15 -13.34
N ASP A 49 6.55 -25.02 -12.99
CA ASP A 49 6.11 -23.99 -13.94
C ASP A 49 7.21 -22.97 -14.30
N GLU A 50 8.46 -23.26 -13.91
CA GLU A 50 9.63 -22.41 -14.18
C GLU A 50 9.46 -20.98 -13.63
N ILE A 51 8.71 -20.80 -12.54
CA ILE A 51 8.52 -19.51 -11.88
C ILE A 51 9.68 -19.25 -10.90
N GLU A 52 10.39 -18.15 -11.10
CA GLU A 52 11.47 -17.69 -10.21
C GLU A 52 10.96 -16.61 -9.26
N TYR A 53 11.47 -16.56 -8.03
CA TYR A 53 11.21 -15.47 -7.10
C TYR A 53 12.47 -15.10 -6.30
N VAL A 54 12.57 -13.82 -5.94
CA VAL A 54 13.64 -13.30 -5.07
C VAL A 54 13.48 -13.77 -3.63
N GLU A 55 14.50 -13.52 -2.79
CA GLU A 55 14.36 -13.78 -1.36
C GLU A 55 13.16 -13.01 -0.76
N LEU A 56 12.29 -13.75 -0.09
CA LEU A 56 11.10 -13.19 0.54
C LEU A 56 11.46 -12.53 1.89
N PRO A 57 10.85 -11.39 2.22
CA PRO A 57 11.10 -10.72 3.49
C PRO A 57 10.58 -11.56 4.67
N LYS A 58 11.40 -11.71 5.71
CA LYS A 58 11.11 -12.57 6.88
C LYS A 58 10.78 -11.80 8.16
N ASN A 59 10.94 -10.48 8.16
CA ASN A 59 10.91 -9.67 9.38
C ASN A 59 9.52 -9.10 9.71
N PHE A 60 8.51 -9.35 8.87
CA PHE A 60 7.16 -8.84 9.07
C PHE A 60 6.25 -9.93 9.64
N ILE A 61 5.91 -9.79 10.91
CA ILE A 61 5.08 -10.76 11.66
C ILE A 61 3.69 -10.19 11.91
N LYS A 62 3.63 -8.90 12.22
CA LYS A 62 2.40 -8.19 12.53
C LYS A 62 2.34 -6.83 11.84
N ASP A 63 1.12 -6.35 11.67
CA ASP A 63 0.80 -5.03 11.16
C ASP A 63 -0.61 -4.62 11.62
N MET A 64 -1.08 -3.45 11.25
CA MET A 64 -2.36 -2.87 11.71
C MET A 64 -3.07 -2.11 10.59
N TYR A 65 -4.34 -1.77 10.81
CA TYR A 65 -5.04 -0.79 9.99
C TYR A 65 -4.58 0.62 10.38
N LEU A 66 -4.42 1.50 9.38
CA LEU A 66 -4.16 2.92 9.63
C LEU A 66 -5.35 3.77 9.18
N SER A 67 -5.56 4.89 9.87
CA SER A 67 -6.41 5.99 9.40
C SER A 67 -5.51 7.13 8.94
N ALA A 68 -5.85 7.78 7.85
CA ALA A 68 -5.14 8.98 7.40
C ALA A 68 -6.08 9.94 6.66
N GLU A 69 -5.77 11.22 6.69
CA GLU A 69 -6.60 12.27 6.09
C GLU A 69 -5.82 13.03 5.01
N PRO A 70 -6.42 13.41 3.87
CA PRO A 70 -5.76 14.32 2.94
C PRO A 70 -5.38 15.64 3.62
N ILE A 71 -4.14 16.09 3.44
CA ILE A 71 -3.67 17.36 4.01
C ILE A 71 -4.42 18.55 3.41
N ASP A 72 -4.66 19.59 4.22
CA ASP A 72 -5.09 20.89 3.70
C ASP A 72 -3.87 21.76 3.38
N PHE A 73 -3.54 21.87 2.09
CA PHE A 73 -2.41 22.66 1.61
C PHE A 73 -2.62 24.18 1.75
N SER A 74 -3.84 24.66 2.01
CA SER A 74 -4.13 26.10 2.10
C SER A 74 -3.30 26.78 3.20
N ASN A 75 -3.18 26.11 4.34
CA ASN A 75 -2.37 26.59 5.47
C ASN A 75 -0.87 26.36 5.22
N GLU A 76 -0.52 25.19 4.69
CA GLU A 76 0.87 24.78 4.44
C GLU A 76 1.59 25.65 3.40
N VAL A 77 0.89 26.02 2.32
CA VAL A 77 1.45 26.89 1.26
C VAL A 77 1.76 28.27 1.83
N THR A 78 0.89 28.81 2.67
CA THR A 78 1.11 30.13 3.29
C THR A 78 2.42 30.14 4.10
N GLU A 79 2.66 29.13 4.93
CA GLU A 79 3.89 29.04 5.72
C GLU A 79 5.13 28.71 4.87
N SER A 80 5.00 27.83 3.87
CA SER A 80 6.14 27.32 3.11
C SER A 80 6.65 28.29 2.04
N VAL A 81 5.76 29.10 1.46
CA VAL A 81 6.14 30.24 0.61
C VAL A 81 7.00 31.22 1.40
N GLU A 82 6.65 31.47 2.67
CA GLU A 82 7.46 32.30 3.58
C GLU A 82 8.81 31.62 3.95
N LYS A 83 8.82 30.29 4.07
CA LYS A 83 9.96 29.47 4.56
C LYS A 83 10.91 28.91 3.48
N THR A 84 10.71 29.18 2.19
CA THR A 84 11.64 29.02 1.03
C THR A 84 11.47 27.84 0.05
N LYS A 85 10.82 26.72 0.38
CA LYS A 85 10.80 25.54 -0.53
C LYS A 85 10.08 25.78 -1.87
N LEU A 86 9.09 26.67 -1.88
CA LEU A 86 8.27 26.99 -3.06
C LEU A 86 8.80 28.21 -3.84
N LYS A 87 10.02 28.66 -3.58
CA LYS A 87 10.62 29.80 -4.30
C LYS A 87 10.83 29.47 -5.78
N GLY A 88 10.46 30.41 -6.66
CA GLY A 88 10.60 30.25 -8.12
C GLY A 88 9.51 29.38 -8.74
N GLN A 89 8.36 29.27 -8.07
CA GLN A 89 7.23 28.45 -8.50
C GLN A 89 5.91 29.21 -8.30
N LYS A 90 4.95 28.97 -9.18
CA LYS A 90 3.57 29.43 -9.05
C LYS A 90 2.72 28.27 -8.55
N VAL A 91 2.19 28.42 -7.34
CA VAL A 91 1.44 27.37 -6.66
C VAL A 91 -0.05 27.73 -6.60
N GLN A 92 -0.89 26.76 -6.93
CA GLN A 92 -2.34 26.83 -6.80
C GLN A 92 -2.85 25.62 -6.03
N VAL A 93 -3.64 25.87 -4.99
CA VAL A 93 -4.32 24.81 -4.23
C VAL A 93 -5.74 24.66 -4.76
N ASN A 94 -6.07 23.45 -5.24
CA ASN A 94 -7.40 23.08 -5.69
C ASN A 94 -8.06 22.19 -4.63
N SER A 95 -9.34 22.46 -4.33
CA SER A 95 -10.13 21.69 -3.36
C SER A 95 -9.45 21.50 -1.99
N SER A 96 -8.59 22.44 -1.59
CA SER A 96 -7.72 22.39 -0.40
C SER A 96 -6.66 21.28 -0.36
N THR A 97 -6.86 20.14 -1.03
CA THR A 97 -6.03 18.93 -0.87
C THR A 97 -5.10 18.62 -2.04
N VAL A 98 -5.24 19.34 -3.16
CA VAL A 98 -4.41 19.15 -4.36
C VAL A 98 -3.57 20.40 -4.59
N LEU A 99 -2.26 20.26 -4.47
CA LEU A 99 -1.30 21.32 -4.75
C LEU A 99 -0.79 21.17 -6.18
N ASN A 100 -1.05 22.18 -7.01
CA ASN A 100 -0.51 22.29 -8.37
C ASN A 100 0.62 23.31 -8.35
N SER A 101 1.80 22.93 -8.83
CA SER A 101 2.95 23.83 -8.92
C SER A 101 3.48 23.88 -10.33
N VAL A 102 3.70 25.09 -10.84
CA VAL A 102 4.37 25.35 -12.12
C VAL A 102 5.64 26.13 -11.85
N LEU A 103 6.78 25.62 -12.34
CA LEU A 103 8.07 26.28 -12.15
C LEU A 103 8.16 27.53 -13.02
N ASP A 104 8.70 28.63 -12.48
CA ASP A 104 8.94 29.86 -13.27
C ASP A 104 9.97 29.62 -14.39
N LYS A 105 10.90 28.70 -14.15
CA LYS A 105 11.88 28.20 -15.13
C LYS A 105 11.93 26.67 -15.04
N PRO A 106 11.99 25.96 -16.17
CA PRO A 106 12.17 24.51 -16.15
C PRO A 106 13.40 24.12 -15.34
N TYR A 107 13.29 23.04 -14.55
CA TYR A 107 14.43 22.46 -13.86
C TYR A 107 15.11 21.48 -14.81
N GLU A 108 16.31 21.86 -15.26
CA GLU A 108 17.09 21.09 -16.22
C GLU A 108 17.57 19.77 -15.62
N LEU A 109 17.23 18.67 -16.28
CA LEU A 109 17.77 17.35 -15.97
C LEU A 109 18.91 17.03 -16.94
N SER A 110 19.87 16.22 -16.52
CA SER A 110 20.91 15.78 -17.43
C SER A 110 20.34 14.88 -18.54
N GLU A 111 21.01 14.89 -19.70
CA GLU A 111 20.58 14.10 -20.88
C GLU A 111 20.45 12.60 -20.58
N LYS A 112 21.21 12.10 -19.60
CA LYS A 112 21.07 10.75 -19.08
C LYS A 112 20.10 10.81 -17.91
N TYR A 113 18.86 10.41 -18.14
CA TYR A 113 17.85 10.26 -17.09
C TYR A 113 18.42 9.67 -15.80
N ASP A 114 18.59 10.51 -14.77
CA ASP A 114 19.13 10.13 -13.47
C ASP A 114 18.08 10.31 -12.37
N LYS A 115 17.72 9.20 -11.73
CA LYS A 115 16.78 9.18 -10.60
C LYS A 115 17.29 10.03 -9.42
N ALA A 116 18.60 10.15 -9.24
CA ALA A 116 19.19 10.93 -8.16
C ALA A 116 18.95 12.44 -8.32
N GLU A 117 18.96 12.96 -9.54
CA GLU A 117 18.66 14.37 -9.83
C GLU A 117 17.19 14.67 -9.53
N ILE A 118 16.28 13.80 -9.96
CA ILE A 118 14.84 13.98 -9.71
C ILE A 118 14.55 13.88 -8.20
N ASN A 119 15.16 12.93 -7.50
CA ASN A 119 15.03 12.86 -6.03
C ASN A 119 15.57 14.12 -5.34
N SER A 120 16.61 14.74 -5.88
CA SER A 120 17.15 16.01 -5.38
C SER A 120 16.18 17.16 -5.64
N PHE A 121 15.54 17.19 -6.81
CA PHE A 121 14.46 18.14 -7.09
C PHE A 121 13.32 17.99 -6.08
N VAL A 122 12.78 16.77 -5.93
CA VAL A 122 11.66 16.47 -5.02
C VAL A 122 11.99 16.88 -3.59
N LYS A 123 13.16 16.48 -3.08
CA LYS A 123 13.58 16.80 -1.71
C LYS A 123 13.67 18.32 -1.45
N ASN A 124 14.09 19.10 -2.43
CA ASN A 124 14.39 20.52 -2.22
C ASN A 124 13.25 21.47 -2.62
N ASN A 125 12.39 21.06 -3.56
CA ASN A 125 11.40 21.95 -4.19
C ASN A 125 9.95 21.52 -3.93
N VAL A 126 9.73 20.33 -3.38
CA VAL A 126 8.39 19.80 -3.06
C VAL A 126 8.20 19.80 -1.54
N LEU A 127 6.99 20.17 -1.08
CA LEU A 127 6.64 20.11 0.34
C LEU A 127 6.70 18.66 0.80
N TYR A 128 7.37 18.41 1.93
CA TYR A 128 7.54 17.04 2.46
C TYR A 128 8.10 16.03 1.43
N GLY A 129 8.91 16.49 0.46
CA GLY A 129 9.44 15.66 -0.62
C GLY A 129 10.25 14.43 -0.17
N ASP A 130 10.79 14.45 1.05
CA ASP A 130 11.48 13.33 1.69
C ASP A 130 10.55 12.17 2.07
N GLN A 131 9.24 12.41 2.16
CA GLN A 131 8.23 11.40 2.40
C GLN A 131 7.70 10.75 1.12
N TYR A 132 8.23 11.12 -0.06
CA TYR A 132 7.85 10.52 -1.32
C TYR A 132 8.95 9.58 -1.84
N ARG A 133 8.52 8.43 -2.36
CA ARG A 133 9.40 7.43 -2.97
C ARG A 133 9.10 7.32 -4.46
N TYR A 134 10.16 7.35 -5.27
CA TYR A 134 10.07 7.15 -6.72
C TYR A 134 9.33 5.84 -7.02
N TRP A 135 8.37 5.90 -7.94
CA TRP A 135 7.63 4.74 -8.39
C TRP A 135 8.00 4.34 -9.83
N LYS A 136 7.62 5.16 -10.81
CA LYS A 136 7.82 4.87 -12.23
C LYS A 136 7.93 6.16 -13.05
N LYS A 137 8.45 6.02 -14.27
CA LYS A 137 8.36 7.02 -15.33
C LYS A 137 7.66 6.40 -16.53
N GLU A 138 6.64 7.08 -17.02
CA GLU A 138 5.93 6.73 -18.25
C GLU A 138 5.86 8.00 -19.10
N ASP A 139 6.46 7.94 -20.29
CA ASP A 139 6.61 9.09 -21.19
C ASP A 139 7.18 10.34 -20.49
N ASN A 140 6.41 11.43 -20.44
CA ASN A 140 6.77 12.70 -19.83
C ASN A 140 6.24 12.84 -18.40
N ILE A 141 5.83 11.74 -17.76
CA ILE A 141 5.26 11.72 -16.41
C ILE A 141 6.13 10.86 -15.50
N ILE A 142 6.44 11.38 -14.32
CA ILE A 142 7.11 10.64 -13.26
C ILE A 142 6.19 10.59 -12.04
N THR A 143 5.91 9.39 -11.56
CA THR A 143 5.06 9.14 -10.39
C THR A 143 5.90 8.79 -9.19
N TYR A 144 5.55 9.40 -8.06
CA TYR A 144 6.04 9.10 -6.73
C TYR A 144 4.85 8.81 -5.81
N TYR A 145 5.03 7.88 -4.87
CA TYR A 145 4.05 7.63 -3.82
C TYR A 145 4.60 7.99 -2.46
N GLN A 146 3.74 8.50 -1.59
CA GLN A 146 4.08 8.76 -0.21
C GLN A 146 4.46 7.45 0.51
N GLN A 147 5.36 7.55 1.46
CA GLN A 147 5.75 6.47 2.36
C GLN A 147 5.63 6.90 3.82
N PHE A 148 5.27 5.94 4.67
CA PHE A 148 5.21 6.08 6.11
C PHE A 148 5.88 4.88 6.77
N LYS A 149 6.84 5.11 7.69
CA LYS A 149 7.62 4.05 8.35
C LYS A 149 8.18 3.01 7.34
N ASP A 150 8.79 3.49 6.25
CA ASP A 150 9.35 2.71 5.12
C ASP A 150 8.34 1.86 4.32
N LYS A 151 7.03 2.05 4.53
CA LYS A 151 5.95 1.40 3.79
C LYS A 151 5.27 2.41 2.87
N THR A 152 5.18 2.09 1.59
CA THR A 152 4.56 2.97 0.59
C THR A 152 3.04 2.82 0.57
N PHE A 153 2.35 3.92 0.34
CA PHE A 153 0.92 3.95 0.03
C PHE A 153 0.74 3.67 -1.46
N TYR A 154 0.45 2.41 -1.79
CA TYR A 154 0.35 1.94 -3.16
C TYR A 154 -0.92 2.47 -3.84
N GLN A 155 -0.76 2.93 -5.09
CA GLN A 155 -1.88 3.26 -5.99
C GLN A 155 -2.91 4.19 -5.34
N ASN A 156 -2.44 5.14 -4.52
CA ASN A 156 -3.31 6.03 -3.77
C ASN A 156 -3.14 7.45 -4.31
N SER A 157 -4.15 7.92 -5.06
CA SER A 157 -4.15 9.25 -5.68
C SER A 157 -4.13 10.40 -4.66
N SER A 158 -4.50 10.15 -3.40
CA SER A 158 -4.42 11.12 -2.30
C SER A 158 -3.05 11.15 -1.62
N ALA A 159 -2.12 10.30 -2.05
CA ALA A 159 -0.78 10.16 -1.52
C ALA A 159 0.26 10.09 -2.65
N GLU A 160 0.05 10.87 -3.71
CA GLU A 160 0.81 10.80 -4.96
C GLU A 160 1.49 12.15 -5.26
N LEU A 161 2.69 12.08 -5.83
CA LEU A 161 3.35 13.20 -6.46
C LEU A 161 3.59 12.85 -7.93
N THR A 162 2.99 13.65 -8.81
CA THR A 162 3.06 13.46 -10.26
C THR A 162 3.79 14.64 -10.88
N ILE A 163 4.96 14.36 -11.46
CA ILE A 163 5.87 15.35 -12.03
C ILE A 163 5.75 15.29 -13.56
N TYR A 164 5.61 16.45 -14.19
CA TYR A 164 5.51 16.58 -15.64
C TYR A 164 6.81 17.13 -16.22
N LEU A 165 7.25 16.49 -17.30
CA LEU A 165 8.40 16.85 -18.10
C LEU A 165 7.97 17.54 -19.40
N ASN A 166 8.80 18.44 -19.93
CA ASN A 166 8.68 18.92 -21.30
C ASN A 166 9.37 17.98 -22.30
N ASP A 167 9.32 18.33 -23.58
CA ASP A 167 9.93 17.55 -24.68
C ASP A 167 11.47 17.44 -24.57
N GLU A 168 12.10 18.33 -23.79
CA GLU A 168 13.55 18.31 -23.50
C GLU A 168 13.88 17.47 -22.25
N ASN A 169 12.89 16.78 -21.66
CA ASN A 169 12.98 16.06 -20.38
C ASN A 169 13.26 16.95 -19.15
N ASN A 170 12.99 18.25 -19.22
CA ASN A 170 13.10 19.16 -18.08
C ASN A 170 11.82 19.16 -17.26
N ILE A 171 11.93 19.24 -15.93
CA ILE A 171 10.74 19.31 -15.06
C ILE A 171 10.11 20.70 -15.20
N VAL A 172 8.81 20.76 -15.47
CA VAL A 172 8.09 22.03 -15.67
C VAL A 172 6.99 22.27 -14.64
N SER A 173 6.37 21.21 -14.15
CA SER A 173 5.31 21.30 -13.15
C SER A 173 5.18 19.99 -12.38
N TYR A 174 4.45 20.05 -11.27
CA TYR A 174 4.03 18.86 -10.56
C TYR A 174 2.67 19.07 -9.90
N VAL A 175 1.97 17.96 -9.67
CA VAL A 175 0.76 17.86 -8.86
C VAL A 175 1.09 17.01 -7.64
N GLN A 176 0.71 17.51 -6.47
CA GLN A 176 1.00 16.89 -5.19
C GLN A 176 -0.30 16.69 -4.40
N THR A 177 -0.49 15.47 -3.92
CA THR A 177 -1.45 15.09 -2.88
C THR A 177 -0.70 14.39 -1.76
N MET A 178 -1.18 14.53 -0.53
CA MET A 178 -0.52 13.96 0.63
C MET A 178 -1.52 13.60 1.70
N LEU A 179 -1.25 12.49 2.41
CA LEU A 179 -1.95 12.12 3.62
C LEU A 179 -1.19 12.63 4.85
N THR A 180 -1.94 13.14 5.81
CA THR A 180 -1.51 13.58 7.14
C THR A 180 -2.35 12.88 8.20
N ASN A 181 -2.12 13.19 9.49
CA ASN A 181 -2.85 12.63 10.62
C ASN A 181 -2.91 11.09 10.57
N ILE A 182 -1.76 10.46 10.30
CA ILE A 182 -1.65 9.02 10.13
C ILE A 182 -1.70 8.37 11.51
N GLU A 183 -2.82 7.73 11.83
CA GLU A 183 -3.13 7.14 13.13
C GLU A 183 -3.32 5.63 13.04
N GLU A 184 -2.99 4.96 14.15
CA GLU A 184 -3.16 3.51 14.30
C GLU A 184 -4.63 3.23 14.66
N LEU A 185 -5.37 2.59 13.75
CA LEU A 185 -6.82 2.37 13.89
C LEU A 185 -7.14 1.07 14.64
N SER A 186 -6.19 0.15 14.72
CA SER A 186 -6.32 -1.16 15.37
C SER A 186 -5.05 -1.53 16.14
N GLU A 187 -5.17 -2.54 16.99
CA GLU A 187 -3.98 -3.22 17.51
C GLU A 187 -3.23 -3.96 16.38
N GLU A 188 -1.96 -4.29 16.63
CA GLU A 188 -1.17 -5.11 15.71
C GLU A 188 -1.67 -6.55 15.66
N GLU A 189 -2.08 -6.97 14.47
CA GLU A 189 -2.54 -8.31 14.16
C GLU A 189 -1.52 -9.08 13.31
N LYS A 190 -1.56 -10.41 13.38
CA LYS A 190 -0.67 -11.26 12.58
C LYS A 190 -1.01 -11.09 11.11
N ILE A 191 0.01 -10.83 10.29
CA ILE A 191 -0.13 -10.82 8.83
C ILE A 191 0.29 -12.15 8.21
N ILE A 192 -0.29 -12.48 7.06
CA ILE A 192 0.15 -13.59 6.23
C ILE A 192 1.59 -13.37 5.79
N GLN A 193 2.35 -14.46 5.72
CA GLN A 193 3.73 -14.40 5.24
C GLN A 193 3.76 -14.29 3.70
N PRO A 194 4.80 -13.68 3.11
CA PRO A 194 4.86 -13.45 1.67
C PRO A 194 4.73 -14.73 0.84
N LEU A 195 5.21 -15.86 1.36
CA LEU A 195 5.09 -17.16 0.68
C LEU A 195 3.63 -17.60 0.55
N LYS A 196 2.81 -17.35 1.58
CA LYS A 196 1.37 -17.65 1.55
C LYS A 196 0.62 -16.69 0.63
N ALA A 197 0.99 -15.41 0.63
CA ALA A 197 0.45 -14.45 -0.33
C ALA A 197 0.80 -14.83 -1.78
N LEU A 198 2.02 -15.30 -2.01
CA LEU A 198 2.47 -15.81 -3.31
C LEU A 198 1.70 -17.06 -3.73
N GLU A 199 1.38 -17.95 -2.77
CA GLU A 199 0.51 -19.11 -3.01
C GLU A 199 -0.85 -18.67 -3.56
N THR A 200 -1.48 -17.65 -2.96
CA THR A 200 -2.75 -17.10 -3.48
C THR A 200 -2.61 -16.67 -4.94
N LEU A 201 -1.57 -15.90 -5.28
CA LEU A 201 -1.36 -15.43 -6.66
C LEU A 201 -1.20 -16.60 -7.64
N TYR A 202 -0.50 -17.65 -7.23
CA TYR A 202 -0.31 -18.85 -8.03
C TYR A 202 -1.62 -19.62 -8.23
N GLU A 203 -2.35 -19.90 -7.15
CA GLU A 203 -3.58 -20.70 -7.17
C GLU A 203 -4.73 -20.00 -7.89
N LYS A 204 -4.77 -18.66 -7.85
CA LYS A 204 -5.73 -17.86 -8.61
C LYS A 204 -5.34 -17.66 -10.07
N GLY A 205 -4.22 -18.21 -10.51
CA GLY A 205 -3.77 -18.14 -11.91
C GLY A 205 -3.23 -16.77 -12.33
N SER A 206 -2.92 -15.88 -11.37
CA SER A 206 -2.35 -14.57 -11.63
C SER A 206 -0.87 -14.64 -12.03
N LEU A 207 -0.20 -15.76 -11.77
CA LEU A 207 1.18 -16.01 -12.20
C LEU A 207 1.21 -16.92 -13.42
N LYS A 208 1.74 -16.40 -14.53
CA LYS A 208 1.98 -17.20 -15.74
C LYS A 208 3.23 -18.07 -15.56
N PRO A 209 3.31 -19.27 -16.18
CA PRO A 209 4.55 -20.04 -16.24
C PRO A 209 5.71 -19.21 -16.78
N LYS A 210 6.93 -19.49 -16.32
CA LYS A 210 8.18 -18.76 -16.67
C LYS A 210 8.22 -17.30 -16.20
N SER A 211 7.31 -16.88 -15.33
CA SER A 211 7.36 -15.54 -14.73
C SER A 211 8.47 -15.43 -13.70
N LYS A 212 8.99 -14.21 -13.52
CA LYS A 212 9.98 -13.88 -12.52
C LYS A 212 9.43 -12.84 -11.56
N ILE A 213 9.35 -13.16 -10.28
CA ILE A 213 9.03 -12.21 -9.23
C ILE A 213 10.33 -11.52 -8.80
N THR A 214 10.49 -10.25 -9.19
CA THR A 214 11.74 -9.51 -9.05
C THR A 214 11.80 -8.68 -7.78
N LYS A 215 10.65 -8.40 -7.15
CA LYS A 215 10.59 -7.68 -5.88
C LYS A 215 9.36 -8.10 -5.09
N VAL A 216 9.53 -8.19 -3.77
CA VAL A 216 8.44 -8.41 -2.80
C VAL A 216 8.60 -7.42 -1.65
N GLU A 217 7.59 -6.58 -1.42
CA GLU A 217 7.63 -5.55 -0.37
C GLU A 217 6.27 -5.33 0.29
N LEU A 218 6.29 -4.96 1.57
CA LEU A 218 5.09 -4.61 2.34
C LEU A 218 4.83 -3.11 2.23
N GLY A 219 3.57 -2.74 2.03
CA GLY A 219 3.10 -1.36 2.04
C GLY A 219 1.66 -1.28 2.49
N TYR A 220 0.99 -0.18 2.21
CA TYR A 220 -0.45 -0.05 2.45
C TYR A 220 -1.21 0.22 1.16
N PHE A 221 -2.46 -0.22 1.14
CA PHE A 221 -3.43 0.06 0.10
C PHE A 221 -4.62 0.79 0.72
N ASN A 222 -5.29 1.68 -0.02
CA ASN A 222 -6.52 2.31 0.47
C ASN A 222 -7.70 1.33 0.35
N PHE A 223 -8.30 0.96 1.48
CA PHE A 223 -9.39 -0.03 1.55
C PHE A 223 -10.75 0.56 1.18
N VAL A 224 -10.99 1.82 1.55
CA VAL A 224 -12.26 2.51 1.31
C VAL A 224 -12.02 3.51 0.17
N GLY A 225 -12.83 3.43 -0.88
CA GLY A 225 -12.71 4.33 -2.04
C GLY A 225 -12.59 5.81 -1.64
N GLU A 226 -11.99 6.62 -2.50
CA GLU A 226 -11.46 7.98 -2.25
C GLU A 226 -12.49 9.05 -1.80
N ALA A 227 -13.75 8.68 -1.57
CA ALA A 227 -14.86 9.57 -1.25
C ALA A 227 -15.04 9.87 0.26
N SER A 228 -14.23 9.28 1.14
CA SER A 228 -14.29 9.53 2.59
C SER A 228 -13.29 10.61 3.02
N THR A 229 -13.63 11.38 4.06
CA THR A 229 -12.76 12.41 4.65
C THR A 229 -11.52 11.82 5.32
N ALA A 230 -11.63 10.58 5.80
CA ALA A 230 -10.54 9.78 6.32
C ALA A 230 -10.46 8.46 5.55
N GLN A 231 -9.25 8.08 5.16
CA GLN A 231 -8.95 6.84 4.45
C GLN A 231 -8.55 5.75 5.44
N VAL A 232 -9.04 4.54 5.20
CA VAL A 232 -8.63 3.35 5.94
C VAL A 232 -7.60 2.62 5.09
N LEU A 233 -6.38 2.53 5.60
CA LEU A 233 -5.26 1.91 4.91
C LEU A 233 -5.03 0.50 5.45
N ILE A 234 -4.96 -0.47 4.55
CA ILE A 234 -4.72 -1.88 4.85
C ILE A 234 -3.32 -2.30 4.45
N PRO A 235 -2.62 -3.12 5.26
CA PRO A 235 -1.32 -3.63 4.89
C PRO A 235 -1.47 -4.60 3.70
N ALA A 236 -0.58 -4.47 2.72
CA ALA A 236 -0.62 -5.26 1.48
C ALA A 236 0.80 -5.65 1.02
N TRP A 237 0.93 -6.89 0.57
CA TRP A 237 2.12 -7.38 -0.12
C TRP A 237 2.07 -6.97 -1.58
N ARG A 238 3.13 -6.32 -2.07
CA ARG A 238 3.36 -6.05 -3.49
C ARG A 238 4.33 -7.08 -4.06
N PHE A 239 3.99 -7.64 -5.20
CA PHE A 239 4.83 -8.52 -6.01
C PHE A 239 5.06 -7.89 -7.37
N VAL A 240 6.33 -7.63 -7.71
CA VAL A 240 6.71 -7.13 -9.04
C VAL A 240 7.01 -8.32 -9.95
N ILE A 241 6.23 -8.48 -11.00
CA ILE A 241 6.33 -9.58 -11.97
C ILE A 241 7.02 -9.08 -13.24
N ASN A 242 8.12 -9.73 -13.61
CA ASN A 242 8.94 -9.46 -14.79
C ASN A 242 9.37 -7.99 -14.93
N ASP A 243 9.56 -7.29 -13.81
CA ASP A 243 9.86 -5.84 -13.75
C ASP A 243 8.82 -4.94 -14.44
N LYS A 244 7.58 -5.42 -14.62
CA LYS A 244 6.55 -4.75 -15.43
C LYS A 244 5.20 -4.62 -14.74
N GLU A 245 4.77 -5.65 -14.04
CA GLU A 245 3.42 -5.75 -13.50
C GLU A 245 3.46 -5.83 -11.98
N ASP A 246 2.60 -5.07 -11.32
CA ASP A 246 2.45 -5.08 -9.87
C ASP A 246 1.19 -5.85 -9.48
N LEU A 247 1.35 -6.89 -8.68
CA LEU A 247 0.24 -7.62 -8.07
C LEU A 247 0.23 -7.35 -6.56
N TYR A 248 -0.97 -7.18 -6.00
CA TYR A 248 -1.15 -6.84 -4.60
C TYR A 248 -2.00 -7.89 -3.90
N VAL A 249 -1.59 -8.26 -2.68
CA VAL A 249 -2.32 -9.22 -1.84
C VAL A 249 -2.52 -8.60 -0.47
N HIS A 250 -3.77 -8.58 -0.01
CA HIS A 250 -4.16 -8.12 1.32
C HIS A 250 -3.39 -8.90 2.40
N ALA A 251 -2.68 -8.22 3.31
CA ALA A 251 -1.78 -8.89 4.24
C ALA A 251 -2.48 -9.56 5.44
N PHE A 252 -3.69 -9.15 5.83
CA PHE A 252 -4.52 -9.90 6.79
C PHE A 252 -5.27 -11.07 6.15
N GLU A 253 -6.01 -10.84 5.06
CA GLU A 253 -6.95 -11.83 4.51
C GLU A 253 -6.37 -12.74 3.42
N GLY A 254 -5.26 -12.34 2.79
CA GLY A 254 -4.65 -13.10 1.69
C GLY A 254 -5.41 -13.06 0.37
N GLN A 255 -6.35 -12.13 0.21
CA GLN A 255 -7.07 -11.90 -1.03
C GLN A 255 -6.25 -11.02 -1.99
N ILE A 256 -6.39 -11.27 -3.29
CA ILE A 256 -5.80 -10.41 -4.32
C ILE A 256 -6.57 -9.09 -4.33
N ILE A 257 -5.85 -7.97 -4.29
CA ILE A 257 -6.44 -6.64 -4.39
C ILE A 257 -6.53 -6.30 -5.88
N GLU A 258 -7.76 -6.19 -6.38
CA GLU A 258 -8.01 -5.74 -7.75
C GLU A 258 -7.92 -4.20 -7.81
N LEU A 259 -7.15 -3.69 -8.76
CA LEU A 259 -7.07 -2.25 -8.99
C LEU A 259 -8.34 -1.81 -9.73
N PRO A 260 -8.97 -0.69 -9.34
CA PRO A 260 -10.03 -0.11 -10.14
C PRO A 260 -9.47 0.18 -11.53
N THR A 261 -10.09 -0.38 -12.57
CA THR A 261 -9.73 -0.05 -13.95
C THR A 261 -10.08 1.42 -14.15
N GLU A 262 -9.13 2.25 -14.58
CA GLU A 262 -9.42 3.63 -14.99
C GLU A 262 -10.52 3.59 -16.06
N GLU A 263 -11.76 3.88 -15.67
CA GLU A 263 -12.78 4.25 -16.63
C GLU A 263 -12.31 5.54 -17.28
N LYS A 264 -11.76 5.44 -18.49
CA LYS A 264 -11.60 6.57 -19.39
C LYS A 264 -12.97 7.23 -19.56
N THR A 265 -13.26 8.21 -18.72
CA THR A 265 -14.35 9.14 -18.94
C THR A 265 -13.94 9.97 -20.14
N ILE A 266 -14.28 9.47 -21.32
CA ILE A 266 -14.32 10.27 -22.54
C ILE A 266 -15.38 11.32 -22.26
N VAL A 267 -14.95 12.50 -21.85
CA VAL A 267 -15.82 13.68 -21.84
C VAL A 267 -15.90 14.13 -23.29
N GLU A 268 -17.05 13.87 -23.90
CA GLU A 268 -17.47 14.38 -25.21
C GLU A 268 -17.75 15.89 -25.15
#